data_AF-A0A523PGT6-F1
#
_entry.id   AF-A0A523PGT6-F1
#
_cell.length_a   1.000
_cell.length_b   1.000
_cell.length_c   1.000
_cell.angle_alpha   90.00
_cell.angle_beta   90.00
_cell.angle_gamma   90.00
#
_symmetry.space_group_name_H-M   'P 1'
#
loop_
_entity.id
_entity.type
_entity.pdbx_description
1 polymer ?
#
loop_
_entity_poly.entity_id
_entity_poly.type
_entity_poly.pdbx_seq_one_letter_code
_entity_poly.pdbx_strand_id
1 'polypeptide(L)'
;MKRAVRAAAPLAALCALACGPGEAPVAPFVLRDVVQARLAALRAELGPAAPVPELGPEAREELDGLLSMLASARGKMRAAALGSVTEVGAGAVPVLAAILADPERPSASRTGSADLLAALDHPAAAEALALVT
;
A
#
# COMPACT_ATOMS: atom_id res chain seq x y z
N MET A 1 47.05 27.12 10.66
CA MET A 1 45.61 27.43 10.84
C MET A 1 44.95 27.57 9.46
N LYS A 2 43.68 27.16 9.35
CA LYS A 2 42.74 27.18 8.20
C LYS A 2 42.48 25.79 7.57
N ARG A 3 41.54 25.07 8.19
CA ARG A 3 40.79 23.98 7.55
C ARG A 3 39.67 24.61 6.72
N ALA A 4 39.63 24.32 5.42
CA ALA A 4 38.46 24.58 4.58
C ALA A 4 37.48 23.42 4.79
N VAL A 5 36.44 23.65 5.59
CA VAL A 5 35.29 22.75 5.70
C VAL A 5 34.24 23.26 4.74
N ARG A 6 34.02 22.53 3.64
CA ARG A 6 32.81 22.65 2.82
C ARG A 6 31.64 22.18 3.70
N ALA A 7 30.83 23.11 4.18
CA ALA A 7 29.57 22.79 4.82
C ALA A 7 28.48 22.74 3.75
N ALA A 8 27.87 21.57 3.66
CA ALA A 8 26.66 21.30 2.90
C ALA A 8 25.48 22.11 3.47
N ALA A 9 24.66 22.65 2.56
CA ALA A 9 23.22 22.97 2.59
C ALA A 9 22.55 23.43 3.93
N PRO A 10 21.47 24.22 3.83
CA PRO A 10 20.22 23.50 3.62
C PRO A 10 19.28 24.17 2.61
N LEU A 11 18.83 23.33 1.67
CA LEU A 11 17.63 23.45 0.84
C LEU A 11 16.31 23.60 1.62
N ALA A 12 16.36 23.83 2.94
CA ALA A 12 15.19 23.96 3.80
C ALA A 12 14.44 25.28 3.62
N ALA A 13 15.04 26.28 2.96
CA ALA A 13 14.41 27.58 2.73
C ALA A 13 13.40 27.60 1.57
N LEU A 14 13.37 26.57 0.70
CA LEU A 14 12.47 26.52 -0.46
C LEU A 14 11.13 25.82 -0.19
N CYS A 15 11.01 25.02 0.88
CA CYS A 15 9.76 24.33 1.20
C CYS A 15 8.80 25.13 2.10
N ALA A 16 9.26 26.21 2.74
CA ALA A 16 8.47 26.95 3.72
C ALA A 16 7.52 28.02 3.12
N LEU A 17 7.54 28.23 1.80
CA LEU A 17 6.67 29.20 1.11
C LEU A 17 5.44 28.56 0.42
N ALA A 18 5.26 27.24 0.52
CA ALA A 18 4.22 26.52 -0.23
C ALA A 18 3.06 25.99 0.62
N CYS A 19 3.05 26.19 1.95
CA CYS A 19 2.02 25.62 2.82
C CYS A 19 1.41 26.67 3.75
N GLY A 20 0.58 27.55 3.19
CA GLY A 20 -0.47 28.20 3.95
C GLY A 20 -1.60 27.21 4.27
N PRO A 21 -2.53 27.52 5.20
CA PRO A 21 -3.66 26.64 5.51
C PRO A 21 -4.41 26.34 4.22
N GLY A 22 -4.33 25.09 3.77
CA GLY A 22 -4.78 24.65 2.46
C GLY A 22 -6.29 24.65 2.37
N GLU A 23 -6.89 25.81 2.15
CA GLU A 23 -8.16 25.86 1.45
C GLU A 23 -7.84 25.55 -0.01
N ALA A 24 -8.01 24.28 -0.39
CA ALA A 24 -7.85 23.85 -1.77
C ALA A 24 -8.68 24.79 -2.63
N PRO A 25 -8.11 25.47 -3.64
CA PRO A 25 -8.91 26.29 -4.52
C PRO A 25 -9.97 25.39 -5.12
N VAL A 26 -11.24 25.64 -4.78
CA VAL A 26 -12.38 24.97 -5.40
C VAL A 26 -12.44 25.51 -6.82
N ALA A 27 -11.56 25.00 -7.67
CA ALA A 27 -11.62 25.31 -9.08
C ALA A 27 -13.00 24.82 -9.57
N PRO A 28 -13.79 25.67 -10.23
CA PRO A 28 -15.11 25.30 -10.74
C PRO A 28 -14.88 24.46 -12.00
N PHE A 29 -14.45 23.21 -11.85
CA PHE A 29 -13.95 22.47 -13.00
C PHE A 29 -14.88 21.35 -13.46
N VAL A 30 -15.24 21.43 -14.73
CA VAL A 30 -15.89 20.42 -15.59
C VAL A 30 -15.08 19.11 -15.64
N LEU A 31 -13.80 19.10 -15.20
CA LEU A 31 -12.95 17.90 -15.21
C LEU A 31 -13.50 16.77 -14.33
N ARG A 32 -14.26 17.03 -13.26
CA ARG A 32 -14.85 15.94 -12.46
C ARG A 32 -15.76 15.10 -13.34
N ASP A 33 -16.65 15.72 -14.10
CA ASP A 33 -17.59 15.02 -14.97
C ASP A 33 -16.87 14.32 -16.13
N VAL A 34 -15.86 14.96 -16.72
CA VAL A 34 -15.04 14.37 -17.79
C VAL A 34 -14.26 13.15 -17.29
N VAL A 35 -13.65 13.24 -16.10
CA VAL A 35 -12.91 12.13 -15.49
C VAL A 35 -13.85 11.00 -15.12
N GLN A 36 -15.01 11.29 -14.52
CA GLN A 36 -15.99 10.26 -14.18
C GLN A 36 -16.54 9.57 -15.43
N ALA A 37 -16.83 10.32 -16.50
CA ALA A 37 -17.25 9.75 -17.78
C ALA A 37 -16.17 8.84 -18.38
N ARG A 38 -14.90 9.25 -18.37
CA ARG A 38 -13.80 8.40 -18.86
C ARG A 38 -13.59 7.17 -18.00
N LEU A 39 -13.70 7.30 -16.68
CA LEU A 39 -13.58 6.19 -15.73
C LEU A 39 -14.71 5.17 -15.94
N ALA A 40 -15.95 5.63 -16.16
CA ALA A 40 -17.08 4.77 -16.47
C ALA A 40 -16.89 4.01 -17.80
N ALA A 41 -16.42 4.69 -18.85
CA ALA A 41 -16.09 4.06 -20.12
C ALA A 41 -15.00 2.99 -19.97
N LEU A 42 -13.91 3.29 -19.24
CA LEU A 42 -12.84 2.33 -18.96
C LEU A 42 -13.33 1.11 -18.18
N ARG A 43 -14.22 1.29 -17.20
CA ARG A 43 -14.82 0.17 -16.46
C ARG A 43 -15.70 -0.72 -17.34
N ALA A 44 -16.44 -0.12 -18.28
CA ALA A 44 -17.24 -0.88 -19.24
C ALA A 44 -16.35 -1.65 -20.25
N GLU A 45 -15.22 -1.07 -20.66
CA GLU A 45 -14.24 -1.72 -21.54
C GLU A 45 -13.53 -2.91 -20.87
N LEU A 46 -13.13 -2.77 -19.60
CA LEU A 46 -12.34 -3.78 -18.88
C LEU A 46 -13.18 -4.88 -18.22
N GLY A 47 -14.48 -4.64 -18.01
CA GLY A 47 -15.35 -5.57 -17.29
C GLY A 47 -15.10 -5.60 -15.78
N PRO A 48 -15.92 -6.35 -15.02
CA PRO A 48 -15.74 -6.50 -13.58
C PRO A 48 -14.45 -7.29 -13.27
N ALA A 49 -13.77 -6.94 -12.18
CA ALA A 49 -12.64 -7.71 -11.69
C ALA A 49 -13.06 -9.15 -11.38
N ALA A 50 -12.17 -10.10 -11.67
CA ALA A 50 -12.39 -11.49 -11.31
C ALA A 50 -12.57 -11.60 -9.78
N PRO A 51 -13.47 -12.47 -9.31
CA PRO A 51 -13.65 -12.68 -7.87
C PRO A 51 -12.36 -13.21 -7.25
N VAL A 52 -12.04 -12.72 -6.07
CA VAL A 52 -10.92 -13.22 -5.28
C VAL A 52 -11.28 -14.62 -4.77
N PRO A 53 -10.45 -15.65 -5.02
CA PRO A 53 -10.73 -17.01 -4.54
C PRO A 53 -10.65 -17.06 -3.02
N GLU A 54 -11.41 -17.97 -2.39
CA GLU A 54 -11.25 -18.23 -0.96
C GLU A 54 -9.89 -18.84 -0.66
N LEU A 55 -9.29 -18.41 0.44
CA LEU A 55 -8.01 -18.93 0.89
C LEU A 55 -8.20 -20.30 1.57
N GLY A 56 -7.60 -21.33 1.00
CA GLY A 56 -7.57 -22.66 1.62
C GLY A 56 -6.78 -22.71 2.93
N PRO A 57 -6.97 -23.75 3.76
CA PRO A 57 -6.31 -23.86 5.06
C PRO A 57 -4.78 -23.89 4.96
N GLU A 58 -4.23 -24.60 3.99
CA GLU A 58 -2.77 -24.69 3.77
C GLU A 58 -2.17 -23.31 3.41
N ALA A 59 -2.79 -22.61 2.46
CA ALA A 59 -2.38 -21.26 2.08
C ALA A 59 -2.53 -20.24 3.22
N ARG A 60 -3.44 -20.50 4.17
CA ARG A 60 -3.61 -19.69 5.37
C ARG A 60 -2.48 -19.90 6.38
N GLU A 61 -2.06 -21.15 6.59
CA GLU A 61 -0.90 -21.46 7.43
C GLU A 61 0.38 -20.85 6.86
N GLU A 62 0.54 -20.92 5.53
CA GLU A 62 1.67 -20.28 4.83
C GLU A 62 1.65 -18.76 5.05
N LEU A 63 0.49 -18.11 4.88
CA LEU A 63 0.33 -16.68 5.12
C LEU A 63 0.69 -16.26 6.55
N ASP A 64 0.27 -17.03 7.54
CA ASP A 64 0.61 -16.79 8.95
C ASP A 64 2.13 -16.95 9.19
N GLY A 65 2.76 -17.91 8.52
CA GLY A 65 4.21 -18.09 8.48
C GLY A 65 4.93 -16.87 7.90
N LEU A 66 4.44 -16.31 6.79
CA LEU A 66 4.99 -15.10 6.18
C LEU A 66 4.87 -13.89 7.10
N LEU A 67 3.73 -13.71 7.78
CA LEU A 67 3.54 -12.63 8.75
C LEU A 67 4.51 -12.74 9.93
N SER A 68 4.71 -13.95 10.46
CA SER A 68 5.69 -14.22 11.52
C SER A 68 7.12 -13.92 11.06
N MET A 69 7.45 -14.31 9.82
CA MET A 69 8.74 -14.03 9.21
C MET A 69 8.95 -12.52 9.04
N LEU A 70 7.96 -11.77 8.55
CA LEU A 70 8.07 -10.32 8.38
C LEU A 70 8.27 -9.58 9.71
N ALA A 71 7.71 -10.08 10.81
CA ALA A 71 7.87 -9.48 12.13
C ALA A 71 9.30 -9.58 12.68
N SER A 72 10.07 -10.59 12.26
CA SER A 72 11.39 -10.90 12.83
C SER A 72 12.55 -10.76 11.84
N ALA A 73 12.29 -10.98 10.55
CA ALA A 73 13.30 -11.03 9.50
C ALA A 73 13.75 -9.64 9.03
N ARG A 74 14.99 -9.58 8.54
CA ARG A 74 15.59 -8.37 7.94
C ARG A 74 16.25 -8.69 6.61
N GLY A 75 16.44 -7.66 5.79
CA GLY A 75 17.18 -7.75 4.53
C GLY A 75 16.60 -8.80 3.58
N LYS A 76 17.47 -9.70 3.08
CA LYS A 76 17.11 -10.71 2.07
C LYS A 76 15.98 -11.65 2.51
N MET A 77 15.93 -12.02 3.78
CA MET A 77 14.89 -12.91 4.29
C MET A 77 13.52 -12.23 4.29
N ARG A 78 13.48 -10.93 4.62
CA ARG A 78 12.26 -10.14 4.53
C ARG A 78 11.81 -10.00 3.07
N ALA A 79 12.73 -9.74 2.15
CA ALA A 79 12.43 -9.66 0.72
C ALA A 79 11.90 -11.00 0.16
N ALA A 80 12.45 -12.13 0.62
CA ALA A 80 11.95 -13.45 0.25
C ALA A 80 10.51 -13.66 0.72
N ALA A 81 10.18 -13.31 1.97
CA ALA A 81 8.82 -13.40 2.49
C ALA A 81 7.82 -12.56 1.66
N LEU A 82 8.21 -11.35 1.25
CA LEU A 82 7.39 -10.51 0.37
C LEU A 82 7.22 -11.12 -1.03
N GLY A 83 8.23 -11.81 -1.55
CA GLY A 83 8.11 -12.52 -2.83
C GLY A 83 7.18 -13.72 -2.74
N SER A 84 7.26 -14.51 -1.66
CA SER A 84 6.47 -15.73 -1.47
C SER A 84 4.97 -15.49 -1.36
N VAL A 85 4.51 -14.29 -0.98
CA VAL A 85 3.07 -14.00 -0.93
C VAL A 85 2.38 -14.16 -2.30
N THR A 86 3.14 -14.05 -3.39
CA THR A 86 2.62 -14.27 -4.74
C THR A 86 2.23 -15.72 -5.00
N GLU A 87 2.84 -16.68 -4.28
CA GLU A 87 2.51 -18.11 -4.34
C GLU A 87 1.21 -18.42 -3.59
N VAL A 88 0.96 -17.72 -2.47
CA VAL A 88 -0.32 -17.74 -1.75
C VAL A 88 -1.45 -17.14 -2.60
N GLY A 89 -1.13 -16.09 -3.37
CA GLY A 89 -2.00 -15.50 -4.37
C GLY A 89 -3.09 -14.58 -3.82
N ALA A 90 -4.00 -14.17 -4.71
CA ALA A 90 -5.00 -13.14 -4.43
C ALA A 90 -5.97 -13.49 -3.28
N GLY A 91 -6.16 -14.78 -2.97
CA GLY A 91 -6.98 -15.21 -1.84
C GLY A 91 -6.50 -14.69 -0.48
N ALA A 92 -5.24 -14.28 -0.37
CA ALA A 92 -4.70 -13.67 0.84
C ALA A 92 -5.27 -12.27 1.12
N VAL A 93 -5.72 -11.54 0.09
CA VAL A 93 -6.18 -10.15 0.18
C VAL A 93 -7.24 -9.93 1.28
N PRO A 94 -8.37 -10.65 1.32
CA PRO A 94 -9.38 -10.43 2.36
C PRO A 94 -8.86 -10.70 3.78
N VAL A 95 -7.97 -11.68 3.94
CA VAL A 95 -7.38 -12.01 5.25
C VAL A 95 -6.44 -10.90 5.71
N LEU A 96 -5.56 -10.43 4.83
CA LEU A 96 -4.61 -9.36 5.11
C LEU A 96 -5.32 -8.02 5.35
N ALA A 97 -6.37 -7.73 4.59
CA ALA A 97 -7.21 -6.55 4.78
C ALA A 97 -7.88 -6.56 6.17
N ALA A 98 -8.41 -7.71 6.60
CA ALA A 98 -9.01 -7.85 7.92
C ALA A 98 -7.98 -7.65 9.06
N ILE A 99 -6.75 -8.16 8.89
CA ILE A 99 -5.67 -7.94 9.87
C ILE A 99 -5.27 -6.47 9.91
N LEU A 100 -5.16 -5.82 8.75
CA LEU A 100 -4.79 -4.41 8.64
C LEU A 100 -5.82 -3.48 9.29
N ALA A 101 -7.11 -3.78 9.13
CA ALA A 101 -8.22 -2.99 9.67
C ALA A 101 -8.46 -3.17 11.19
N ASP A 102 -7.86 -4.18 11.82
CA ASP A 102 -8.09 -4.51 13.23
C ASP A 102 -7.12 -3.73 14.15
N PRO A 103 -7.63 -2.73 14.91
CA PRO A 103 -6.78 -1.88 15.76
C PRO A 103 -6.20 -2.62 16.96
N GLU A 104 -6.76 -3.76 17.35
CA GLU A 104 -6.29 -4.57 18.49
C GLU A 104 -5.16 -5.53 18.07
N ARG A 105 -4.94 -5.71 16.76
CA ARG A 105 -3.79 -6.48 16.26
C ARG A 105 -2.48 -5.81 16.67
N PRO A 106 -1.42 -6.60 16.93
CA PRO A 106 -0.08 -6.05 17.07
C PRO A 106 0.31 -5.20 15.86
N SER A 107 0.98 -4.07 16.12
CA SER A 107 1.44 -3.16 15.06
C SER A 107 2.30 -3.87 14.01
N ALA A 108 3.16 -4.80 14.44
CA ALA A 108 3.98 -5.62 13.55
C ALA A 108 3.14 -6.46 12.57
N SER A 109 2.01 -7.03 13.02
CA SER A 109 1.10 -7.79 12.16
C SER A 109 0.40 -6.88 11.16
N ARG A 110 -0.06 -5.69 11.59
CA ARG A 110 -0.67 -4.72 10.66
C ARG A 110 0.31 -4.21 9.61
N THR A 111 1.52 -3.83 10.02
CA THR A 111 2.58 -3.41 9.09
C THR A 111 2.93 -4.54 8.12
N GLY A 112 3.13 -5.76 8.63
CA GLY A 112 3.39 -6.92 7.79
C GLY A 112 2.25 -7.20 6.80
N SER A 113 0.99 -7.03 7.21
CA SER A 113 -0.15 -7.17 6.30
C SER A 113 -0.17 -6.10 5.22
N ALA A 114 0.13 -4.84 5.56
CA ALA A 114 0.25 -3.78 4.57
C ALA A 114 1.39 -4.06 3.57
N ASP A 115 2.53 -4.57 4.05
CA ASP A 115 3.65 -4.92 3.18
C ASP A 115 3.30 -6.07 2.22
N LEU A 116 2.63 -7.12 2.73
CA LEU A 116 2.18 -8.25 1.92
C LEU A 116 1.12 -7.82 0.90
N LEU A 117 0.17 -6.96 1.28
CA LEU A 117 -0.80 -6.37 0.36
C LEU A 117 -0.11 -5.55 -0.73
N ALA A 118 0.91 -4.76 -0.38
CA ALA A 118 1.67 -3.99 -1.35
C ALA A 118 2.51 -4.86 -2.31
N ALA A 119 2.92 -6.06 -1.85
CA ALA A 119 3.63 -7.02 -2.66
C ALA A 119 2.71 -7.85 -3.58
N LEU A 120 1.40 -7.90 -3.27
CA LEU A 120 0.40 -8.50 -4.15
C LEU A 120 0.07 -7.55 -5.30
N ASP A 121 0.44 -7.92 -6.52
CA ASP A 121 0.07 -7.20 -7.75
C ASP A 121 -1.40 -7.50 -8.13
N HIS A 122 -2.33 -7.14 -7.26
CA HIS A 122 -3.76 -7.38 -7.42
C HIS A 122 -4.58 -6.13 -7.10
N PRO A 123 -5.56 -5.73 -7.94
CA PRO A 123 -6.33 -4.51 -7.72
C PRO A 123 -7.05 -4.46 -6.37
N ALA A 124 -7.59 -5.60 -5.91
CA ALA A 124 -8.23 -5.68 -4.59
C ALA A 124 -7.25 -5.42 -3.42
N ALA A 125 -5.95 -5.65 -3.60
CA ALA A 125 -4.95 -5.35 -2.57
C ALA A 125 -4.73 -3.83 -2.46
N ALA A 126 -4.69 -3.13 -3.59
CA ALA A 126 -4.62 -1.67 -3.63
C ALA A 126 -5.86 -1.02 -3.00
N GLU A 127 -7.05 -1.56 -3.28
CA GLU A 127 -8.29 -1.11 -2.65
C GLU A 127 -8.28 -1.33 -1.14
N ALA A 128 -7.81 -2.49 -0.67
CA ALA A 128 -7.67 -2.79 0.75
C ALA A 128 -6.75 -1.79 1.46
N LEU A 129 -5.63 -1.40 0.83
CA LEU A 129 -4.73 -0.39 1.38
C LEU A 129 -5.37 1.00 1.42
N ALA A 130 -6.12 1.37 0.38
CA ALA A 130 -6.78 2.68 0.30
C ALA A 130 -7.91 2.87 1.33
N LEU A 131 -8.49 1.78 1.83
CA LEU A 131 -9.58 1.83 2.81
C LEU A 131 -9.10 2.12 4.25
N VAL A 132 -7.80 1.99 4.53
CA VAL A 132 -7.24 2.12 5.89
C VAL A 132 -6.39 3.40 6.05
N THR A 133 -6.15 4.14 4.98
CA THR A 133 -5.47 5.46 4.96
C THR A 133 -6.44 6.62 5.07
#